data_AF-A0A820VBJ1-F1
#
_entry.id   AF-A0A820VBJ1-F1
#
_cell.length_a   1.000
_cell.length_b   1.000
_cell.length_c   1.000
_cell.angle_alpha   90.00
_cell.angle_beta   90.00
_cell.angle_gamma   90.00
#
_symmetry.space_group_name_H-M   'P 1'
#
loop_
_entity.id
_entity.type
_entity.pdbx_description
1 polymer ?
#
loop_
_entity_poly.entity_id
_entity_poly.type
_entity_poly.pdbx_seq_one_letter_code
_entity_poly.pdbx_strand_id
1 'polypeptide(L)'
;MGISDYSRATNYIRTKENVPLIQPKIDYISTNQPCQIDIYLKNFGSFDNNNTRLKVLMKSISNENIFQKSYHSINEDYSIRLNNLCKDSNMNDTHVLYICLNNPIGDGPLSFAHYFHIQSSAPTHISINSVNVTVLSSTEILIQWNINHILPSMNYRIRWIAANETNKEKNLITSYNESNVILDNLIPFTFYKIMINIFNINGDGPIREADLVRTNEDGMNI
;
A
#
# COMPACT_ATOMS: atom_id res chain seq x y z
N MET A 1 1.26 64.15 35.64
CA MET A 1 0.08 63.26 35.62
C MET A 1 0.56 61.87 35.32
N GLY A 2 0.43 60.94 36.26
CA GLY A 2 0.78 59.52 36.10
C GLY A 2 -0.49 58.69 35.91
N ILE A 3 -0.39 57.59 35.17
CA ILE A 3 -1.49 56.66 34.94
C ILE A 3 -1.75 55.88 36.24
N SER A 4 -3.02 55.68 36.60
CA SER A 4 -3.41 54.94 37.81
C SER A 4 -3.15 53.43 37.69
N ASP A 5 -3.05 52.76 38.83
CA ASP A 5 -2.89 51.31 38.90
C ASP A 5 -4.04 50.56 38.22
N TYR A 6 -3.72 49.39 37.65
CA TYR A 6 -4.71 48.52 37.01
C TYR A 6 -5.71 47.94 38.03
N SER A 7 -6.93 47.67 37.56
CA SER A 7 -7.96 47.01 38.36
C SER A 7 -7.62 45.54 38.66
N ARG A 8 -8.33 44.95 39.62
CA ARG A 8 -8.19 43.52 39.94
C ARG A 8 -8.68 42.67 38.77
N ALA A 9 -7.98 41.57 38.50
CA ALA A 9 -8.37 40.63 37.47
C ALA A 9 -9.76 40.04 37.75
N THR A 10 -10.51 39.81 36.67
CA THR A 10 -11.78 39.07 36.70
C THR A 10 -11.52 37.58 36.86
N ASN A 11 -12.59 36.82 37.15
CA ASN A 11 -12.54 35.36 37.03
C ASN A 11 -12.21 34.94 35.59
N TYR A 12 -11.58 33.78 35.44
CA TYR A 12 -11.34 33.17 34.14
C TYR A 12 -12.67 32.79 33.47
N ILE A 13 -12.84 33.18 32.21
CA ILE A 13 -13.98 32.84 31.36
C ILE A 13 -13.48 32.27 30.03
N ARG A 14 -14.23 31.36 29.42
CA ARG A 14 -13.93 30.79 28.10
C ARG A 14 -14.89 31.37 27.05
N THR A 15 -14.36 31.80 25.91
CA THR A 15 -15.15 32.30 24.78
C THR A 15 -15.91 31.16 24.09
N LYS A 16 -16.95 31.50 23.31
CA LYS A 16 -17.64 30.51 22.45
C LYS A 16 -16.69 29.91 21.41
N GLU A 17 -16.91 28.65 21.06
CA GLU A 17 -16.14 27.96 20.01
C GLU A 17 -16.50 28.48 18.61
N ASN A 18 -15.52 28.45 17.70
CA ASN A 18 -15.66 28.78 16.28
C ASN A 18 -14.82 27.79 15.46
N VAL A 19 -14.98 27.77 14.13
CA VAL A 19 -14.08 26.99 13.26
C VAL A 19 -12.62 27.44 13.48
N PRO A 20 -11.64 26.53 13.36
CA PRO A 20 -10.23 26.92 13.46
C PRO A 20 -9.87 27.87 12.31
N LEU A 21 -9.29 29.03 12.62
CA LEU A 21 -8.92 30.02 11.60
C LEU A 21 -7.47 29.89 11.11
N ILE A 22 -6.71 28.99 11.73
CA ILE A 22 -5.31 28.75 11.39
C ILE A 22 -5.26 27.89 10.13
N GLN A 23 -4.52 28.37 9.13
CA GLN A 23 -4.18 27.60 7.92
C GLN A 23 -2.90 26.80 8.16
N PRO A 24 -2.95 25.46 8.22
CA PRO A 24 -1.75 24.65 8.35
C PRO A 24 -0.83 24.84 7.15
N LYS A 25 0.48 24.86 7.41
CA LYS A 25 1.51 24.90 6.37
C LYS A 25 2.32 23.62 6.42
N ILE A 26 2.34 22.89 5.31
CA ILE A 26 3.21 21.74 5.13
C ILE A 26 4.64 22.28 4.95
N ASP A 27 5.57 21.77 5.75
CA ASP A 27 7.00 22.06 5.62
C ASP A 27 7.61 21.16 4.54
N TYR A 28 7.48 19.84 4.72
CA TYR A 28 7.84 18.84 3.72
C TYR A 28 7.08 17.51 3.93
N ILE A 29 7.11 16.65 2.91
CA ILE A 29 6.59 15.28 2.96
C ILE A 29 7.74 14.31 2.67
N SER A 30 7.98 13.37 3.57
CA SER A 30 8.94 12.27 3.39
C SER A 30 8.23 11.05 2.80
N THR A 31 8.79 10.53 1.72
CA THR A 31 8.28 9.35 0.98
C THR A 31 9.28 8.19 0.99
N ASN A 32 10.20 8.19 1.96
CA ASN A 32 11.33 7.24 2.00
C ASN A 32 10.92 5.80 2.36
N GLN A 33 9.72 5.62 2.91
CA GLN A 33 9.19 4.32 3.29
C GLN A 33 8.13 3.90 2.27
N PRO A 34 8.15 2.65 1.80
CA PRO A 34 7.16 2.22 0.83
C PRO A 34 5.76 2.14 1.48
N CYS A 35 4.72 2.42 0.70
CA CYS A 35 3.33 2.41 1.15
C CYS A 35 3.01 3.39 2.30
N GLN A 36 3.91 4.33 2.61
CA GLN A 36 3.81 5.23 3.74
C GLN A 36 4.31 6.62 3.34
N ILE A 37 3.73 7.65 3.93
CA ILE A 37 4.31 8.99 3.93
C ILE A 37 4.30 9.57 5.34
N ASP A 38 5.32 10.37 5.63
CA ASP A 38 5.41 11.17 6.84
C ASP A 38 5.32 12.65 6.44
N ILE A 39 4.32 13.36 6.97
CA ILE A 39 4.03 14.75 6.67
C ILE A 39 4.49 15.59 7.86
N TYR A 40 5.32 16.59 7.62
CA TYR A 40 5.82 17.50 8.65
C TYR A 40 5.21 18.88 8.42
N LEU A 41 4.54 19.41 9.45
CA LEU A 41 3.92 20.72 9.41
C LEU A 41 4.81 21.76 10.09
N LYS A 42 4.76 23.00 9.63
CA LYS A 42 5.34 24.12 10.36
C LYS A 42 4.56 24.33 11.65
N ASN A 43 5.25 24.61 12.75
CA ASN A 43 4.61 24.93 14.02
C ASN A 43 3.62 26.11 13.82
N PHE A 44 2.36 25.88 14.20
CA PHE A 44 1.27 26.85 14.08
C PHE A 44 0.65 27.24 15.44
N GLY A 45 1.41 27.05 16.52
CA GLY A 45 1.09 27.53 17.86
C GLY A 45 0.18 26.61 18.67
N SER A 46 -0.41 27.17 19.72
CA SER A 46 -1.30 26.49 20.66
C SER A 46 -2.76 26.66 20.24
N PHE A 47 -3.53 25.58 20.28
CA PHE A 47 -4.96 25.53 20.01
C PHE A 47 -5.61 24.50 20.94
N ASP A 48 -6.93 24.36 20.89
CA ASP A 48 -7.62 23.38 21.72
C ASP A 48 -7.42 21.97 21.17
N ASN A 49 -6.41 21.26 21.68
CA ASN A 49 -6.05 19.91 21.27
C ASN A 49 -7.16 18.88 21.55
N ASN A 50 -8.10 19.16 22.46
CA ASN A 50 -9.14 18.19 22.82
C ASN A 50 -10.24 18.12 21.75
N ASN A 51 -10.54 19.26 21.14
CA ASN A 51 -11.61 19.38 20.16
C ASN A 51 -11.12 19.64 18.72
N THR A 52 -9.81 19.81 18.50
CA THR A 52 -9.25 20.12 17.18
C THR A 52 -8.39 18.96 16.67
N ARG A 53 -8.64 18.56 15.42
CA ARG A 53 -7.89 17.52 14.70
C ARG A 53 -7.38 18.04 13.36
N LEU A 54 -6.34 17.42 12.83
CA LEU A 54 -5.92 17.60 11.44
C LEU A 54 -6.78 16.73 10.55
N LYS A 55 -7.44 17.35 9.58
CA LYS A 55 -8.14 16.68 8.50
C LYS A 55 -7.25 16.67 7.27
N VAL A 56 -6.88 15.49 6.82
CA VAL A 56 -6.06 15.26 5.63
C VAL A 56 -6.99 14.84 4.49
N LEU A 57 -6.88 15.54 3.37
CA LEU A 57 -7.57 15.26 2.11
C LEU A 57 -6.53 14.84 1.09
N MET A 58 -6.64 13.64 0.55
CA MET A 58 -5.70 13.11 -0.44
C MET A 58 -6.44 12.49 -1.62
N LYS A 59 -5.94 12.67 -2.83
CA LYS A 59 -6.39 11.92 -4.02
C LYS A 59 -5.26 11.77 -5.03
N SER A 60 -5.37 10.75 -5.88
CA SER A 60 -4.57 10.67 -7.11
C SER A 60 -5.06 11.72 -8.12
N ILE A 61 -4.16 12.26 -8.95
CA ILE A 61 -4.51 13.30 -9.93
C ILE A 61 -5.40 12.78 -11.06
N SER A 62 -5.23 11.51 -11.46
CA SER A 62 -6.05 10.85 -12.47
C SER A 62 -7.43 10.48 -11.95
N ASN A 63 -7.63 10.46 -10.63
CA ASN A 63 -8.94 10.26 -10.04
C ASN A 63 -9.69 11.58 -9.91
N GLU A 64 -10.73 11.77 -10.73
CA GLU A 64 -11.32 13.09 -10.87
C GLU A 64 -12.19 13.53 -9.68
N ASN A 65 -12.81 12.64 -8.86
CA ASN A 65 -13.97 13.10 -8.09
C ASN A 65 -14.03 12.86 -6.57
N ILE A 66 -13.11 12.12 -5.93
CA ILE A 66 -13.25 11.85 -4.48
C ILE A 66 -11.92 11.96 -3.73
N PHE A 67 -11.85 12.91 -2.80
CA PHE A 67 -10.78 12.95 -1.80
C PHE A 67 -11.01 11.88 -0.73
N GLN A 68 -10.01 11.03 -0.52
CA GLN A 68 -9.89 10.23 0.68
C GLN A 68 -9.66 11.17 1.86
N LYS A 69 -10.46 11.01 2.92
CA LYS A 69 -10.42 11.87 4.11
C LYS A 69 -9.94 11.05 5.29
N SER A 70 -8.97 11.58 6.04
CA SER A 70 -8.55 11.00 7.32
C SER A 70 -8.39 12.10 8.36
N TYR A 71 -8.57 11.73 9.63
CA TYR A 71 -8.50 12.65 10.76
C TYR A 71 -7.41 12.17 11.71
N HIS A 72 -6.53 13.08 12.11
CA HIS A 72 -5.35 12.79 12.93
C HIS A 72 -5.29 13.76 14.10
N SER A 73 -4.88 13.24 15.25
CA SER A 73 -4.48 14.08 16.37
C SER A 73 -3.25 14.89 15.98
N ILE A 74 -3.09 16.08 16.58
CA ILE A 74 -1.90 16.89 16.34
C ILE A 74 -0.83 16.47 17.34
N ASN A 75 0.25 15.88 16.83
CA ASN A 75 1.38 15.46 17.63
C ASN A 75 2.25 16.66 18.05
N GLU A 76 3.02 16.53 19.12
CA GLU A 76 3.91 17.60 19.63
C GLU A 76 5.00 18.00 18.62
N ASP A 77 5.42 17.06 17.78
CA ASP A 77 6.40 17.25 16.71
C ASP A 77 5.76 17.75 15.41
N TYR A 78 4.45 18.02 15.41
CA TYR A 78 3.67 18.46 14.25
C TYR A 78 3.80 17.51 13.04
N SER A 79 4.00 16.21 13.28
CA SER A 79 4.07 15.18 12.24
C SER A 79 2.77 14.39 12.09
N ILE A 80 2.47 13.92 10.87
CA ILE A 80 1.38 13.00 10.57
C ILE A 80 1.94 11.85 9.74
N ARG A 81 1.60 10.62 10.10
CA ARG A 81 1.96 9.43 9.32
C ARG A 81 0.73 8.84 8.65
N LEU A 82 0.79 8.67 7.33
CA LEU A 82 -0.21 7.90 6.58
C LEU A 82 0.39 6.56 6.16
N ASN A 83 -0.31 5.47 6.47
CA ASN A 83 0.14 4.09 6.23
C ASN A 83 -0.79 3.38 5.25
N ASN A 84 -0.40 2.15 4.84
CA ASN A 84 -1.20 1.25 4.00
C ASN A 84 -1.60 1.84 2.64
N LEU A 85 -0.78 2.76 2.12
CA LEU A 85 -1.08 3.47 0.87
C LEU A 85 -0.99 2.59 -0.37
N CYS A 86 -0.30 1.45 -0.29
CA CYS A 86 -0.21 0.48 -1.40
C CYS A 86 -1.53 -0.23 -1.75
N LYS A 87 -2.58 -0.05 -0.94
CA LYS A 87 -3.93 -0.52 -1.29
C LYS A 87 -4.63 0.40 -2.28
N ASP A 88 -4.11 1.60 -2.51
CA ASP A 88 -4.66 2.53 -3.48
C ASP A 88 -4.44 1.98 -4.91
N SER A 89 -5.52 1.85 -5.67
CA SER A 89 -5.46 1.40 -7.07
C SER A 89 -4.67 2.36 -7.95
N ASN A 90 -4.51 3.61 -7.53
CA ASN A 90 -3.75 4.64 -8.23
C ASN A 90 -2.42 4.96 -7.54
N MET A 91 -1.87 4.06 -6.73
CA MET A 91 -0.61 4.28 -5.99
C MET A 91 0.54 4.79 -6.88
N ASN A 92 0.63 4.33 -8.14
CA ASN A 92 1.70 4.72 -9.06
C ASN A 92 1.52 6.12 -9.67
N ASP A 93 0.42 6.80 -9.38
CA ASP A 93 0.11 8.13 -9.88
C ASP A 93 0.71 9.24 -8.98
N THR A 94 0.67 10.47 -9.48
CA THR A 94 0.90 11.65 -8.64
C THR A 94 -0.30 11.83 -7.72
N HIS A 95 -0.03 12.09 -6.44
CA HIS A 95 -1.06 12.38 -5.45
C HIS A 95 -1.04 13.86 -5.10
N VAL A 96 -2.22 14.43 -4.88
CA VAL A 96 -2.40 15.77 -4.32
C VAL A 96 -2.97 15.66 -2.92
N LEU A 97 -2.42 16.46 -2.01
CA LEU A 97 -2.80 16.49 -0.60
C LEU A 97 -3.07 17.92 -0.12
N TYR A 98 -4.13 18.04 0.69
CA TYR A 98 -4.51 19.24 1.44
C TYR A 98 -4.72 18.89 2.90
N ILE A 99 -4.47 19.85 3.78
CA ILE A 99 -4.69 19.70 5.22
C ILE A 99 -5.44 20.92 5.75
N CYS A 100 -6.44 20.71 6.59
CA CYS A 100 -7.02 21.77 7.43
C CYS A 100 -7.15 21.30 8.88
N LEU A 101 -7.37 22.25 9.78
CA LEU A 101 -7.83 21.94 11.13
C LEU A 101 -9.36 21.76 11.09
N ASN A 102 -9.86 20.77 11.81
CA ASN A 102 -11.28 20.48 11.94
C ASN A 102 -11.64 20.39 13.42
N ASN A 103 -12.79 20.95 13.79
CA ASN A 103 -13.40 20.79 15.11
C ASN A 103 -14.92 20.53 14.96
N PRO A 104 -15.68 20.33 16.06
CA PRO A 104 -17.12 20.09 15.98
C PRO A 104 -17.93 21.20 15.28
N ILE A 105 -17.40 22.43 15.22
CA ILE A 105 -18.03 23.55 14.51
C ILE A 105 -17.82 23.42 13.00
N GLY A 106 -16.64 22.97 12.55
CA GLY A 106 -16.36 22.74 11.14
C GLY A 106 -14.89 22.75 10.76
N ASP A 107 -14.65 22.86 9.45
CA ASP A 107 -13.32 22.92 8.85
C ASP A 107 -12.80 24.36 8.80
N GLY A 108 -11.53 24.51 9.17
CA GLY A 108 -10.75 25.71 8.92
C GLY A 108 -10.24 25.82 7.48
N PRO A 109 -9.41 26.82 7.18
CA PRO A 109 -8.84 27.00 5.86
C PRO A 109 -7.91 25.84 5.46
N LEU A 110 -8.04 25.38 4.21
CA LEU A 110 -7.14 24.38 3.62
C LEU A 110 -5.75 24.95 3.41
N SER A 111 -4.72 24.11 3.60
CA SER A 111 -3.36 24.37 3.17
C SER A 111 -3.29 24.58 1.65
N PHE A 112 -2.12 25.04 1.18
CA PHE A 112 -1.80 24.91 -0.25
C PHE A 112 -1.73 23.43 -0.65
N ALA A 113 -1.97 23.16 -1.94
CA ALA A 113 -1.85 21.84 -2.52
C ALA A 113 -0.39 21.37 -2.47
N HIS A 114 -0.18 20.12 -2.09
CA HIS A 114 1.13 19.48 -2.16
C HIS A 114 1.06 18.24 -3.05
N TYR A 115 2.04 18.09 -3.94
CA TYR A 115 2.11 16.99 -4.89
C TYR A 115 3.26 16.05 -4.54
N PHE A 116 3.02 14.75 -4.59
CA PHE A 116 4.03 13.74 -4.27
C PHE A 116 3.72 12.40 -4.95
N HIS A 117 4.72 11.51 -4.96
CA HIS A 117 4.56 10.12 -5.35
C HIS A 117 4.73 9.21 -4.15
N ILE A 118 3.96 8.14 -4.12
CA ILE A 118 4.07 7.11 -3.08
C ILE A 118 5.07 6.08 -3.55
N GLN A 119 6.08 5.79 -2.74
CA GLN A 119 7.03 4.74 -3.07
C GLN A 119 6.34 3.38 -2.94
N SER A 120 6.46 2.55 -3.97
CA SER A 120 5.94 1.18 -3.97
C SER A 120 6.91 0.22 -3.25
N SER A 121 6.40 -0.84 -2.65
CA SER A 121 7.19 -1.96 -2.12
C SER A 121 7.08 -3.20 -3.03
N ALA A 122 7.93 -4.20 -2.77
CA ALA A 122 7.63 -5.57 -3.17
C ALA A 122 6.24 -5.98 -2.63
N PRO A 123 5.48 -6.84 -3.35
CA PRO A 123 4.10 -7.18 -3.00
C PRO A 123 3.98 -8.12 -1.78
N THR A 124 4.56 -7.73 -0.64
CA THR A 124 4.61 -8.52 0.61
C THR A 124 3.25 -8.71 1.28
N HIS A 125 2.29 -7.83 1.00
CA HIS A 125 0.93 -7.88 1.57
C HIS A 125 -0.10 -8.57 0.68
N ILE A 126 0.30 -8.99 -0.53
CA ILE A 126 -0.59 -9.66 -1.47
C ILE A 126 -0.19 -11.14 -1.51
N SER A 127 -1.15 -12.03 -1.34
CA SER A 127 -0.91 -13.48 -1.37
C SER A 127 -1.81 -14.14 -2.41
N ILE A 128 -1.30 -15.21 -3.00
CA ILE A 128 -2.07 -16.13 -3.84
C ILE A 128 -2.96 -16.96 -2.90
N ASN A 129 -4.26 -17.03 -3.20
CA ASN A 129 -5.25 -17.67 -2.35
C ASN A 129 -5.14 -19.20 -2.42
N SER A 130 -5.08 -19.72 -3.65
CA SER A 130 -4.99 -21.15 -3.93
C SER A 130 -4.16 -21.38 -5.19
N VAL A 131 -3.53 -22.56 -5.23
CA VAL A 131 -2.76 -23.05 -6.37
C VAL A 131 -3.14 -24.51 -6.55
N ASN A 132 -3.69 -24.85 -7.72
CA ASN A 132 -4.07 -26.20 -8.10
C ASN A 132 -3.13 -26.67 -9.21
N VAL A 133 -2.74 -27.93 -9.15
CA VAL A 133 -1.87 -28.56 -10.14
C VAL A 133 -2.55 -29.80 -10.71
N THR A 134 -2.52 -29.95 -12.03
CA THR A 134 -3.06 -31.11 -12.73
C THR A 134 -2.03 -31.65 -13.73
N VAL A 135 -1.78 -32.95 -13.66
CA VAL A 135 -0.86 -33.62 -14.58
C VAL A 135 -1.58 -33.82 -15.90
N LEU A 136 -1.03 -33.31 -16.99
CA LEU A 136 -1.60 -33.45 -18.33
C LEU A 136 -0.99 -34.63 -19.09
N SER A 137 0.34 -34.81 -18.97
CA SER A 137 1.08 -35.86 -19.67
C SER A 137 2.34 -36.28 -18.89
N SER A 138 3.21 -37.08 -19.50
CA SER A 138 4.52 -37.42 -18.93
C SER A 138 5.47 -36.22 -18.92
N THR A 139 5.21 -35.20 -19.73
CA THR A 139 6.09 -34.03 -19.86
C THR A 139 5.40 -32.70 -19.55
N GLU A 140 4.13 -32.71 -19.13
CA GLU A 140 3.35 -31.49 -18.93
C GLU A 140 2.52 -31.49 -17.64
N ILE A 141 2.50 -30.33 -16.97
CA ILE A 141 1.69 -30.05 -15.79
C ILE A 141 1.00 -28.70 -15.98
N LEU A 142 -0.32 -28.66 -15.81
CA LEU A 142 -1.09 -27.43 -15.73
C LEU A 142 -1.10 -26.92 -14.29
N ILE A 143 -0.77 -25.64 -14.13
CA ILE A 143 -0.84 -24.91 -12.87
C ILE A 143 -1.94 -23.87 -13.01
N GLN A 144 -2.85 -23.81 -12.03
CA GLN A 144 -3.91 -22.82 -11.96
C GLN A 144 -3.88 -22.13 -10.60
N TRP A 145 -4.08 -20.82 -10.54
CA TRP A 145 -4.08 -20.08 -9.28
C TRP A 145 -5.25 -19.11 -9.19
N ASN A 146 -5.61 -18.77 -7.96
CA ASN A 146 -6.62 -17.76 -7.66
C ASN A 146 -6.04 -16.65 -6.79
N ILE A 147 -6.42 -15.41 -7.07
CA ILE A 147 -6.03 -14.23 -6.32
C ILE A 147 -7.18 -13.23 -6.26
N ASN A 148 -7.32 -12.51 -5.15
CA ASN A 148 -8.40 -11.52 -4.99
C ASN A 148 -8.12 -10.22 -5.74
N HIS A 149 -6.89 -9.71 -5.65
CA HIS A 149 -6.52 -8.42 -6.21
C HIS A 149 -5.03 -8.39 -6.57
N ILE A 150 -4.74 -8.07 -7.83
CA ILE A 150 -3.39 -7.86 -8.35
C ILE A 150 -3.39 -6.57 -9.17
N LEU A 151 -2.31 -5.79 -9.06
CA LEU A 151 -2.15 -4.54 -9.80
C LEU A 151 -1.50 -4.81 -11.17
N PRO A 152 -1.84 -4.05 -12.23
CA PRO A 152 -1.20 -4.17 -13.55
C PRO A 152 0.32 -3.93 -13.56
N SER A 153 0.86 -3.34 -12.50
CA SER A 153 2.30 -3.11 -12.31
C SER A 153 3.04 -4.30 -11.70
N MET A 154 2.36 -5.43 -11.51
CA MET A 154 2.88 -6.67 -10.93
C MET A 154 2.81 -7.80 -11.95
N ASN A 155 3.48 -8.93 -11.69
CA ASN A 155 3.43 -10.14 -12.51
C ASN A 155 3.61 -11.38 -11.64
N TYR A 156 3.38 -12.58 -12.19
CA TYR A 156 3.64 -13.84 -11.50
C TYR A 156 4.97 -14.44 -11.92
N ARG A 157 5.65 -15.07 -10.97
CA ARG A 157 6.83 -15.89 -11.18
C ARG A 157 6.55 -17.30 -10.70
N ILE A 158 6.59 -18.25 -11.61
CA ILE A 158 6.46 -19.68 -11.36
C ILE A 158 7.86 -20.27 -11.36
N ARG A 159 8.17 -21.06 -10.34
CA ARG A 159 9.44 -21.78 -10.20
C ARG A 159 9.16 -23.26 -9.97
N TRP A 160 9.98 -24.12 -10.53
CA TRP A 160 9.85 -25.55 -10.30
C TRP A 160 11.20 -26.24 -10.24
N ILE A 161 11.25 -27.28 -9.41
CA ILE A 161 12.45 -28.08 -9.15
C ILE A 161 12.05 -29.55 -9.25
N ALA A 162 12.80 -30.30 -10.06
CA ALA A 162 12.62 -31.75 -10.16
C ALA A 162 13.30 -32.45 -8.97
N ALA A 163 12.67 -33.47 -8.41
CA ALA A 163 13.19 -34.18 -7.23
C ALA A 163 14.54 -34.88 -7.48
N ASN A 164 14.84 -35.24 -8.74
CA ASN A 164 16.11 -35.82 -9.18
C ASN A 164 17.16 -34.76 -9.56
N GLU A 165 16.78 -33.49 -9.69
CA GLU A 165 17.65 -32.39 -10.09
C GLU A 165 17.48 -31.17 -9.16
N THR A 166 17.63 -31.38 -7.85
CA THR A 166 17.36 -30.35 -6.83
C THR A 166 18.17 -29.05 -6.98
N ASN A 167 19.31 -29.10 -7.69
CA ASN A 167 20.16 -27.95 -7.99
C ASN A 167 19.78 -27.20 -9.28
N LYS A 168 18.73 -27.63 -9.99
CA LYS A 168 18.27 -27.04 -11.26
C LYS A 168 16.87 -26.46 -11.12
N GLU A 169 16.78 -25.30 -10.46
CA GLU A 169 15.54 -24.52 -10.46
C GLU A 169 15.30 -23.91 -11.84
N LYS A 170 14.11 -24.15 -12.39
CA LYS A 170 13.61 -23.47 -13.58
C LYS A 170 12.57 -22.43 -13.17
N ASN A 171 12.42 -21.38 -13.97
CA ASN A 171 11.41 -20.35 -13.73
C ASN A 171 10.74 -19.87 -15.02
N LEU A 172 9.54 -19.33 -14.86
CA LEU A 172 8.71 -18.73 -15.90
C LEU A 172 8.02 -17.50 -15.32
N ILE A 173 7.98 -16.42 -16.09
CA ILE A 173 7.24 -15.20 -15.76
C ILE A 173 6.00 -15.15 -16.62
N THR A 174 4.86 -14.84 -16.01
CA THR A 174 3.58 -14.64 -16.69
C THR A 174 2.87 -13.38 -16.21
N SER A 175 2.00 -12.86 -17.06
CA SER A 175 1.35 -11.55 -16.90
C SER A 175 0.33 -11.55 -15.75
N TYR A 176 0.08 -10.38 -15.14
CA TYR A 176 -0.88 -10.22 -14.03
C TYR A 176 -2.31 -10.68 -14.34
N ASN A 177 -2.70 -10.66 -15.62
CA ASN A 177 -4.03 -11.04 -16.09
C ASN A 177 -4.17 -12.56 -16.33
N GLU A 178 -3.10 -13.34 -16.19
CA GLU A 178 -3.15 -14.79 -16.31
C GLU A 178 -3.54 -15.44 -14.98
N SER A 179 -4.19 -16.59 -15.07
CA SER A 179 -4.64 -17.41 -13.94
C SER A 179 -4.19 -18.86 -14.03
N ASN A 180 -3.49 -19.21 -15.12
CA ASN A 180 -2.96 -20.54 -15.33
C ASN A 180 -1.74 -20.52 -16.24
N VAL A 181 -0.97 -21.59 -16.21
CA VAL A 181 0.13 -21.85 -17.15
C VAL A 181 0.35 -23.35 -17.28
N ILE A 182 0.76 -23.79 -18.46
CA ILE A 182 1.23 -25.16 -18.68
C ILE A 182 2.75 -25.15 -18.64
N LEU A 183 3.32 -25.93 -17.74
CA LEU A 183 4.74 -26.27 -17.79
C LEU A 183 4.91 -27.43 -18.75
N ASP A 184 5.87 -27.33 -19.67
CA ASP A 184 6.21 -28.35 -20.65
C ASP A 184 7.66 -28.81 -20.48
N ASN A 185 8.09 -29.74 -21.34
CA ASN A 185 9.47 -30.26 -21.36
C ASN A 185 9.94 -30.76 -19.97
N LEU A 186 9.01 -31.34 -19.22
CA LEU A 186 9.28 -31.96 -17.92
C LEU A 186 9.85 -33.37 -18.11
N ILE A 187 10.54 -33.86 -17.09
CA ILE A 187 11.08 -35.20 -17.05
C ILE A 187 9.92 -36.16 -16.75
N PRO A 188 9.71 -37.20 -17.56
CA PRO A 188 8.75 -38.27 -17.28
C PRO A 188 8.93 -38.88 -15.90
N PHE A 189 7.82 -39.32 -15.31
CA PHE A 189 7.78 -40.03 -14.03
C PHE A 189 8.57 -39.36 -12.89
N THR A 190 8.54 -38.03 -12.81
CA THR A 190 9.37 -37.24 -11.89
C THR A 190 8.52 -36.36 -10.99
N PHE A 191 8.83 -36.33 -9.69
CA PHE A 191 8.19 -35.43 -8.74
C PHE A 191 8.71 -34.00 -8.91
N TYR A 192 7.80 -33.03 -8.85
CA TYR A 192 8.08 -31.62 -8.98
C TYR A 192 7.60 -30.85 -7.76
N LYS A 193 8.50 -30.04 -7.18
CA LYS A 193 8.14 -28.96 -6.27
C LYS A 193 7.86 -27.71 -7.10
N ILE A 194 6.65 -27.18 -7.01
CA ILE A 194 6.22 -26.00 -7.76
C ILE A 194 5.93 -24.87 -6.77
N MET A 195 6.48 -23.70 -7.07
CA MET A 195 6.37 -22.49 -6.26
C MET A 195 5.90 -21.34 -7.14
N ILE A 196 4.99 -20.52 -6.64
CA ILE A 196 4.50 -19.33 -7.34
C ILE A 196 4.50 -18.14 -6.39
N ASN A 197 4.91 -16.98 -6.90
CA ASN A 197 4.81 -15.72 -6.17
C ASN A 197 4.49 -14.57 -7.13
N ILE A 198 4.03 -13.47 -6.55
CA ILE A 198 3.85 -12.21 -7.26
C ILE A 198 5.16 -11.42 -7.12
N PHE A 199 5.53 -10.62 -8.11
CA PHE A 199 6.66 -9.72 -8.01
C PHE A 199 6.38 -8.40 -8.74
N ASN A 200 7.13 -7.37 -8.39
CA ASN A 200 7.21 -6.12 -9.16
C ASN A 200 8.67 -5.65 -9.24
N ILE A 201 8.88 -4.42 -9.73
CA ILE A 201 10.23 -3.84 -9.87
C ILE A 201 11.00 -3.73 -8.55
N ASN A 202 10.31 -3.72 -7.41
CA ASN A 202 10.91 -3.61 -6.08
C ASN A 202 11.19 -4.96 -5.43
N GLY A 203 10.82 -6.08 -6.08
CA GLY A 203 11.15 -7.43 -5.63
C GLY A 203 9.98 -8.39 -5.57
N ASP A 204 10.24 -9.52 -4.93
CA ASP A 204 9.31 -10.65 -4.78
C ASP A 204 8.38 -10.48 -3.56
N GLY A 205 7.11 -10.84 -3.76
CA GLY A 205 6.15 -11.06 -2.69
C GLY A 205 6.26 -12.47 -2.07
N PRO A 206 5.31 -12.85 -1.21
CA PRO A 206 5.31 -14.14 -0.53
C PRO A 206 5.22 -15.31 -1.52
N ILE A 207 5.97 -16.37 -1.24
CA ILE A 207 5.95 -17.60 -2.02
C ILE A 207 4.79 -18.48 -1.57
N ARG A 208 4.05 -19.01 -2.53
CA ARG A 208 3.06 -20.06 -2.34
C ARG A 208 3.54 -21.35 -3.00
N GLU A 209 3.68 -22.41 -2.22
CA GLU A 209 4.00 -23.74 -2.75
C GLU A 209 2.70 -24.45 -3.16
N ALA A 210 2.73 -25.16 -4.28
CA ALA A 210 1.66 -26.06 -4.70
C ALA A 210 1.84 -27.44 -4.05
N ASP A 211 0.80 -28.27 -4.13
CA ASP A 211 0.91 -29.67 -3.74
C ASP A 211 1.96 -30.39 -4.59
N LEU A 212 2.72 -31.30 -3.96
CA LEU A 212 3.73 -32.10 -4.64
C LEU A 212 3.05 -32.97 -5.72
N VAL A 213 3.57 -32.90 -6.94
CA VAL A 213 2.97 -33.55 -8.11
C VAL A 213 4.02 -34.36 -8.86
N ARG A 214 3.61 -35.48 -9.49
CA ARG A 214 4.47 -36.33 -10.32
C ARG A 214 3.92 -36.40 -11.73
N THR A 215 4.77 -36.22 -12.74
CA THR A 215 4.38 -36.45 -14.14
C THR A 215 4.02 -37.92 -14.38
N ASN A 216 3.24 -38.17 -15.44
CA ASN A 216 2.93 -39.54 -15.85
C ASN A 216 4.19 -40.29 -16.32
N GLU A 217 4.10 -41.61 -16.35
CA GLU A 217 5.08 -42.43 -17.06
C GLU A 217 4.96 -42.19 -18.57
N ASP A 218 6.08 -42.28 -19.29
CA ASP A 218 6.02 -42.38 -20.74
C ASP A 218 5.30 -43.69 -21.09
N GLY A 219 4.24 -43.59 -21.88
CA GLY A 219 3.60 -44.77 -22.43
C GLY A 219 4.63 -45.52 -23.28
N MET A 220 4.95 -46.76 -22.90
CA MET A 220 5.58 -47.68 -23.85
C MET A 220 4.60 -47.85 -25.01
N ASN A 221 4.96 -47.37 -26.20
CA ASN A 221 4.35 -47.86 -27.43
C ASN A 221 4.77 -49.33 -27.56
N ILE A 222 3.97 -50.22 -26.99
CA ILE A 222 4.00 -51.67 -27.24
C ILE A 222 3.30 -51.98 -28.56
#